data_AF-M9QJC7-F1
#
_entry.id   AF-M9QJC7-F1
#
_cell.length_a   1.000
_cell.length_b   1.000
_cell.length_c   1.000
_cell.angle_alpha   90.00
_cell.angle_beta   90.00
_cell.angle_gamma   90.00
#
_symmetry.space_group_name_H-M   'P 1'
#
loop_
_entity.id
_entity.type
_entity.pdbx_description
1 polymer ?
#
loop_
_entity_poly.entity_id
_entity_poly.type
_entity_poly.pdbx_seq_one_letter_code
_entity_poly.pdbx_strand_id
1 'polypeptide(L)'
;GYGVLRNTWQQGLYDFGSKKSEQIVTVHNGTDFDAFFFINHRPKDILNDYYELTGRPIFMPEYAFYEAHLNTFNRDYWVKVTAETSGAILFEDGLYYKRYQPKDVGDKTGILESLNGENDNYQ
;
A
#
# COMPACT_ATOMS: atom_id res chain seq x y z
N GLY A 1 -12.33 -18.56 23.56
CA GLY A 1 -11.76 -18.77 22.22
C GLY A 1 -10.24 -18.68 22.30
N TYR A 2 -9.54 -19.06 21.23
CA TYR A 2 -8.08 -19.02 21.20
C TYR A 2 -7.54 -18.30 19.96
N GLY A 3 -6.35 -17.73 20.08
CA GLY A 3 -5.51 -17.30 18.97
C GLY A 3 -4.20 -18.09 18.95
N VAL A 4 -3.57 -18.21 17.78
CA VAL A 4 -2.28 -18.91 17.62
C VAL A 4 -1.34 -18.03 16.80
N LEU A 5 -0.13 -17.80 17.32
CA LEU A 5 0.97 -17.20 16.58
C LEU A 5 2.05 -18.27 16.35
N ARG A 6 2.38 -18.55 15.08
CA ARG A 6 3.53 -19.38 14.72
C ARG A 6 4.79 -18.52 14.76
N ASN A 7 5.73 -18.86 15.63
CA ASN A 7 6.99 -18.12 15.77
C ASN A 7 8.01 -18.58 14.71
N THR A 8 7.77 -18.17 13.47
CA THR A 8 8.59 -18.56 12.33
C THR A 8 8.58 -17.50 11.24
N TRP A 9 9.68 -17.40 10.51
CA TRP A 9 9.79 -16.57 9.30
C TRP A 9 9.46 -17.35 8.02
N GLN A 10 9.17 -18.65 8.15
CA GLN A 10 8.92 -19.53 7.02
C GLN A 10 7.50 -19.35 6.49
N GLN A 11 7.32 -19.50 5.17
CA GLN A 11 5.98 -19.48 4.55
C GLN A 11 5.10 -20.62 5.10
N GLY A 12 3.80 -20.38 5.18
CA GLY A 12 2.82 -21.37 5.61
C GLY A 12 1.50 -21.31 4.87
N LEU A 13 0.59 -22.21 5.25
CA LEU A 13 -0.77 -22.33 4.75
C LEU A 13 -1.70 -22.71 5.91
N TYR A 14 -2.79 -21.96 6.08
CA TYR A 14 -3.87 -22.28 7.02
C TYR A 14 -5.14 -22.64 6.24
N ASP A 15 -5.57 -23.89 6.33
CA ASP A 15 -6.78 -24.43 5.72
C ASP A 15 -7.83 -24.68 6.82
N PHE A 16 -8.88 -23.86 6.84
CA PHE A 16 -9.98 -23.94 7.81
C PHE A 16 -11.13 -24.82 7.29
N GLY A 17 -10.79 -25.95 6.69
CA GLY A 17 -11.76 -26.97 6.27
C GLY A 17 -12.28 -26.82 4.84
N SER A 18 -11.49 -26.25 3.93
CA SER A 18 -11.87 -26.10 2.51
C SER A 18 -12.14 -27.43 1.80
N LYS A 19 -11.44 -28.51 2.20
CA LYS A 19 -11.65 -29.87 1.68
C LYS A 19 -12.46 -30.77 2.61
N LYS A 20 -12.35 -30.54 3.93
CA LYS A 20 -13.01 -31.32 4.98
C LYS A 20 -13.42 -30.37 6.09
N SER A 21 -14.71 -30.06 6.20
CA SER A 21 -15.24 -29.07 7.15
C SER A 21 -14.91 -29.34 8.62
N GLU A 22 -14.69 -30.61 8.98
CA GLU A 22 -14.36 -31.06 10.34
C GLU A 22 -12.86 -30.98 10.67
N GLN A 23 -12.01 -30.51 9.75
CA GLN A 23 -10.55 -30.50 9.91
C GLN A 23 -9.97 -29.12 9.64
N ILE A 24 -9.13 -28.66 10.57
CA ILE A 24 -8.27 -27.49 10.39
C ILE A 24 -6.83 -27.98 10.23
N VAL A 25 -6.12 -27.47 9.21
CA VAL A 25 -4.72 -27.78 8.95
C VAL A 25 -3.93 -26.49 8.91
N THR A 26 -2.95 -26.34 9.80
CA THR A 26 -2.01 -25.21 9.79
C THR A 26 -0.59 -25.74 9.64
N VAL A 27 0.12 -25.31 8.60
CA VAL A 27 1.47 -25.78 8.27
C VAL A 27 2.35 -24.59 7.96
N HIS A 28 3.61 -24.65 8.39
CA HIS A 28 4.69 -23.80 7.90
C HIS A 28 5.83 -24.69 7.42
N ASN A 29 6.59 -24.21 6.42
CA ASN A 29 7.80 -24.87 5.98
C ASN A 29 8.84 -24.87 7.11
N GLY A 30 9.64 -25.93 7.21
CA GLY A 30 10.72 -26.03 8.19
C GLY A 30 10.64 -27.29 9.05
N THR A 31 11.64 -27.45 9.91
CA THR A 31 11.78 -28.60 10.82
C THR A 31 11.25 -28.32 12.22
N ASP A 32 11.12 -27.04 12.58
CA ASP A 32 10.77 -26.63 13.94
C ASP A 32 9.29 -26.28 14.07
N PHE A 33 8.71 -26.69 15.21
CA PHE A 33 7.37 -26.28 15.62
C PHE A 33 7.44 -25.41 16.88
N ASP A 34 7.43 -24.08 16.70
CA ASP A 34 7.32 -23.10 17.80
C ASP A 34 6.05 -22.23 17.66
N ALA A 35 5.24 -22.15 18.71
CA ALA A 35 3.92 -21.52 18.68
C ALA A 35 3.48 -20.96 20.04
N PHE A 36 2.84 -19.79 20.01
CA PHE A 36 2.16 -19.18 21.16
C PHE A 36 0.65 -19.33 21.02
N PHE A 37 0.00 -19.76 22.10
CA PHE A 37 -1.46 -19.90 22.19
C PHE A 37 -2.04 -18.88 23.18
N PHE A 38 -2.95 -18.04 22.72
CA PHE A 38 -3.63 -17.03 23.54
C PHE A 38 -5.04 -17.54 23.85
N ILE A 39 -5.39 -17.76 25.12
CA ILE A 39 -6.69 -18.33 25.52
C ILE A 39 -7.50 -17.28 26.26
N ASN A 40 -8.59 -16.82 25.65
CA ASN A 40 -9.37 -15.72 26.21
C ASN A 40 -10.86 -15.78 25.85
N HIS A 41 -11.70 -15.13 26.67
CA HIS A 41 -13.16 -15.21 26.53
C HIS A 41 -13.70 -14.29 25.44
N ARG A 42 -13.15 -13.08 25.32
CA ARG A 42 -13.61 -12.07 24.36
C ARG A 42 -12.55 -11.86 23.26
N PRO A 43 -12.96 -11.60 22.00
CA PRO A 43 -12.03 -11.35 20.90
C PRO A 43 -11.01 -10.23 21.18
N LYS A 44 -11.44 -9.14 21.83
CA LYS A 44 -10.54 -8.02 22.18
C LYS A 44 -9.40 -8.42 23.13
N ASP A 45 -9.63 -9.41 23.99
CA ASP A 45 -8.61 -9.85 24.96
C ASP A 45 -7.56 -10.73 24.25
N ILE A 46 -7.97 -11.54 23.25
CA ILE A 46 -7.04 -12.26 22.37
C ILE A 46 -6.15 -11.29 21.59
N LEU A 47 -6.72 -10.18 21.10
CA LEU A 47 -5.93 -9.12 20.45
C LEU A 47 -4.94 -8.46 21.42
N ASN A 48 -5.35 -8.20 22.65
CA ASN A 48 -4.47 -7.63 23.67
C ASN A 48 -3.26 -8.54 23.98
N ASP A 49 -3.48 -9.85 24.14
CA ASP A 49 -2.38 -10.81 24.35
C ASP A 49 -1.41 -10.82 23.17
N TYR A 50 -1.95 -10.81 21.95
CA TYR A 50 -1.15 -10.73 20.72
C TYR A 50 -0.32 -9.45 20.67
N TYR A 51 -0.90 -8.29 21.01
CA TYR A 51 -0.21 -7.01 21.05
C TYR A 51 0.82 -6.91 22.18
N GLU A 52 0.58 -7.55 23.33
CA GLU A 52 1.57 -7.63 24.40
C GLU A 52 2.81 -8.40 23.95
N LEU A 53 2.63 -9.50 23.22
CA LEU A 53 3.74 -10.31 22.72
C LEU A 53 4.45 -9.69 21.51
N THR A 54 3.71 -9.12 20.55
CA THR A 54 4.25 -8.69 19.25
C THR A 54 4.47 -7.19 19.10
N GLY A 55 4.03 -6.40 20.08
CA GLY A 55 4.10 -4.95 20.07
C GLY A 55 2.72 -4.32 19.93
N ARG A 56 2.48 -3.26 20.72
CA ARG A 56 1.22 -2.50 20.66
C ARG A 56 1.16 -1.67 19.36
N PRO A 57 -0.02 -1.56 18.72
CA PRO A 57 -0.20 -0.66 17.59
C PRO A 57 0.21 0.77 17.96
N ILE A 58 0.94 1.44 17.05
CA ILE A 58 1.30 2.84 17.24
C ILE A 58 0.06 3.72 17.13
N PHE A 59 -0.03 4.75 17.96
CA PHE A 59 -1.04 5.78 17.81
C PHE A 59 -0.57 6.79 16.77
N MET A 60 -1.28 6.86 15.64
CA MET A 60 -0.92 7.76 14.54
C MET A 60 -1.14 9.23 14.94
N PRO A 61 -0.33 10.18 14.45
CA PRO A 61 -0.57 11.60 14.65
C PRO A 61 -1.88 12.04 13.95
N GLU A 62 -2.49 13.14 14.41
CA GLU A 62 -3.82 13.57 13.96
C GLU A 62 -3.93 13.73 12.42
N TYR A 63 -2.89 14.25 11.75
CA TYR A 63 -2.90 14.43 10.30
C TYR A 63 -3.01 13.12 9.51
N ALA A 64 -2.63 11.98 10.10
CA ALA A 64 -2.70 10.68 9.42
C ALA A 64 -4.12 10.13 9.33
N PHE A 65 -5.09 10.76 10.00
CA PHE A 65 -6.51 10.48 9.85
C PHE A 65 -7.16 11.30 8.71
N TYR A 66 -6.40 12.18 8.05
CA TYR A 66 -6.82 12.91 6.86
C TYR A 66 -6.34 12.19 5.60
N GLU A 67 -6.95 12.51 4.45
CA GLU A 67 -6.52 11.97 3.17
C GLU A 67 -5.12 12.46 2.78
N ALA A 68 -4.41 11.64 2.01
CA ALA A 68 -3.08 11.94 1.52
C ALA A 68 -3.06 12.00 -0.01
N HIS A 69 -2.28 12.91 -0.56
CA HIS A 69 -1.99 12.99 -1.98
C HIS A 69 -0.53 12.56 -2.21
N LEU A 70 -0.34 11.47 -2.97
CA LEU A 70 0.99 10.90 -3.20
C LEU A 70 1.21 10.72 -4.71
N ASN A 71 2.31 11.27 -5.20
CA ASN A 71 2.78 11.04 -6.56
C ASN A 71 4.30 11.30 -6.63
N THR A 72 4.89 11.15 -7.81
CA THR A 72 6.22 11.68 -8.11
C THR A 72 6.06 13.01 -8.82
N PHE A 73 6.56 14.11 -8.24
CA PHE A 73 6.54 15.45 -8.83
C PHE A 73 7.96 15.97 -9.16
N ASN A 74 8.92 15.06 -9.33
CA ASN A 74 10.34 15.40 -9.55
C ASN A 74 10.93 14.65 -10.75
N ARG A 75 10.09 14.24 -11.72
CA ARG A 75 10.56 13.34 -12.78
C ARG A 75 9.80 13.46 -14.09
N ASP A 76 8.47 13.44 -14.03
CA ASP A 76 7.69 13.21 -15.24
C ASP A 76 7.51 14.52 -16.03
N TYR A 77 7.12 14.41 -17.30
CA TYR A 77 6.91 15.53 -18.20
C TYR A 77 5.44 15.66 -18.59
N TRP A 78 4.94 16.88 -18.69
CA TRP A 78 3.62 17.18 -19.25
C TRP A 78 3.74 17.74 -20.65
N VAL A 79 3.17 17.02 -21.62
CA VAL A 79 3.17 17.42 -23.04
C VAL A 79 1.78 17.94 -23.39
N LYS A 80 1.70 19.13 -23.99
CA LYS A 80 0.45 19.72 -24.46
C LYS A 80 -0.16 18.86 -25.57
N VAL A 81 -1.45 18.55 -25.46
CA VAL A 81 -2.22 17.71 -26.39
C VAL A 81 -3.62 18.30 -26.63
N THR A 82 -4.42 17.65 -27.47
CA THR A 82 -5.84 18.02 -27.66
C THR A 82 -6.73 17.30 -26.65
N ALA A 83 -7.94 17.82 -26.43
CA ALA A 83 -8.93 17.25 -25.48
C ALA A 83 -9.34 15.81 -25.83
N GLU A 84 -9.27 15.43 -27.10
CA GLU A 84 -9.64 14.10 -27.60
C GLU A 84 -8.52 13.06 -27.38
N THR A 85 -7.33 13.49 -26.95
CA THR A 85 -6.21 12.59 -26.69
C THR A 85 -6.52 11.71 -25.47
N SER A 86 -6.42 10.39 -25.63
CA SER A 86 -6.63 9.46 -24.52
C SER A 86 -5.67 9.74 -23.36
N GLY A 87 -6.24 10.04 -22.18
CA GLY A 87 -5.53 10.42 -20.97
C GLY A 87 -5.12 11.88 -20.90
N ALA A 88 -5.71 12.76 -21.73
CA ALA A 88 -5.57 14.20 -21.60
C ALA A 88 -6.22 14.72 -20.30
N ILE A 89 -5.53 15.64 -19.63
CA ILE A 89 -5.96 16.28 -18.39
C ILE A 89 -5.98 17.79 -18.64
N LEU A 90 -7.08 18.43 -18.26
CA LEU A 90 -7.24 19.89 -18.30
C LEU A 90 -6.52 20.51 -17.09
N PHE A 91 -5.70 21.53 -17.34
CA PHE A 91 -5.02 22.33 -16.31
C PHE A 91 -5.61 23.74 -16.21
N GLU A 92 -5.14 24.51 -15.24
CA GLU A 92 -5.63 25.82 -14.86
C GLU A 92 -5.48 26.88 -15.97
N ASP A 93 -4.49 26.74 -16.87
CA ASP A 93 -4.34 27.55 -18.08
C ASP A 93 -5.43 27.31 -19.17
N GLY A 94 -6.32 26.35 -18.95
CA GLY A 94 -7.39 25.99 -19.89
C GLY A 94 -6.93 25.11 -21.05
N LEU A 95 -5.70 24.58 -21.02
CA LEU A 95 -5.13 23.68 -22.02
C LEU A 95 -5.10 22.24 -21.50
N TYR A 96 -4.98 21.30 -22.44
CA TYR A 96 -4.92 19.86 -22.14
C TYR A 96 -3.49 19.33 -22.23
N TYR A 97 -3.10 18.53 -21.26
CA TYR A 97 -1.77 17.92 -21.17
C TYR A 97 -1.85 16.42 -20.91
N LYS A 98 -0.81 15.69 -21.33
CA LYS A 98 -0.63 14.27 -21.03
C LYS A 98 0.75 14.03 -20.41
N ARG A 99 0.77 13.28 -19.32
CA ARG A 99 1.99 12.91 -18.60
C ARG A 99 2.79 11.83 -19.34
N TYR A 100 4.10 11.99 -19.39
CA TYR A 100 5.08 11.03 -19.91
C TYR A 100 6.22 10.84 -18.92
N GLN A 101 6.69 9.60 -18.74
CA GLN A 101 7.98 9.38 -18.08
C GLN A 101 9.11 9.84 -19.01
N PRO A 102 10.32 10.17 -18.48
CA PRO A 102 11.44 10.63 -19.29
C PRO A 102 11.79 9.72 -20.49
N LYS A 103 11.65 8.40 -20.34
CA LYS A 103 11.92 7.43 -21.43
C LYS A 103 10.86 7.40 -22.53
N ASP A 104 9.64 7.87 -22.24
CA ASP A 104 8.47 7.77 -23.13
C ASP A 104 8.15 9.11 -23.82
N VAL A 105 8.82 10.20 -23.40
CA VAL A 105 8.64 11.53 -24.00
C VAL A 105 9.12 11.55 -25.46
N GLY A 106 10.24 10.88 -25.75
CA GLY A 106 10.88 10.86 -27.06
C GLY A 106 11.25 12.28 -27.51
N ASP A 107 10.94 12.63 -28.76
CA ASP A 107 11.24 13.96 -29.32
C ASP A 107 10.16 15.02 -28.99
N LYS A 108 9.21 14.72 -28.09
CA LYS A 108 8.14 15.67 -27.70
C LYS A 108 8.72 16.75 -26.79
N THR A 109 8.31 17.99 -27.02
CA THR A 109 8.56 19.08 -26.07
C THR A 109 7.55 19.00 -24.93
N GLY A 110 8.02 18.67 -23.73
CA GLY A 110 7.21 18.63 -22.52
C GLY A 110 7.77 19.54 -21.43
N ILE A 111 6.92 19.87 -20.46
CA ILE A 111 7.28 20.64 -19.28
C ILE A 111 7.68 19.65 -18.18
N LEU A 112 8.90 19.76 -17.66
CA LEU A 112 9.40 18.89 -16.59
C LEU A 112 8.75 19.27 -15.26
N GLU A 113 8.20 18.31 -14.53
CA GLU A 113 7.68 18.52 -13.17
C GLU A 113 8.78 18.91 -12.19
N SER A 114 8.40 19.72 -11.19
CA SER A 114 9.21 19.99 -9.99
C SER A 114 8.29 20.12 -8.78
N LEU A 115 8.85 19.98 -7.58
CA LEU A 115 8.06 20.08 -6.36
C LEU A 115 7.52 21.50 -6.13
N ASN A 116 8.30 22.53 -6.46
CA ASN A 116 7.99 23.91 -6.09
C ASN A 116 7.56 24.78 -7.27
N GLY A 117 7.65 24.27 -8.50
CA GLY A 117 7.30 24.99 -9.72
C GLY A 117 8.20 26.18 -10.06
N GLU A 118 9.46 26.15 -9.61
CA GLU A 118 10.37 27.29 -9.68
C GLU A 118 10.86 27.63 -11.09
N ASN A 119 10.57 26.78 -12.08
CA ASN A 119 11.04 26.93 -13.47
C ASN A 119 9.88 27.31 -14.42
N ASP A 120 8.88 28.04 -13.92
CA ASP A 120 7.64 28.37 -14.64
C ASP A 120 6.96 27.12 -15.23
N ASN A 121 6.97 26.03 -14.45
CA ASN A 121 6.53 24.69 -14.82
C ASN A 121 5.25 24.25 -14.08
N TYR A 122 4.45 25.20 -13.59
CA TYR A 122 3.03 25.01 -13.30
C TYR A 122 2.21 25.35 -14.56
N GLN A 123 1.22 24.51 -14.87
CA GLN A 123 0.28 24.70 -15.97
C GLN A 123 -1.05 25.21 -15.41
#